data_AF-A0A9W9MN54-F1
#
_entry.id   AF-A0A9W9MN54-F1
#
_cell.length_a   1.000
_cell.length_b   1.000
_cell.length_c   1.000
_cell.angle_alpha   90.00
_cell.angle_beta   90.00
_cell.angle_gamma   90.00
#
_symmetry.space_group_name_H-M   'P 1'
#
loop_
_entity.id
_entity.type
_entity.pdbx_description
1 polymer ?
#
loop_
_entity_poly.entity_id
_entity_poly.type
_entity_poly.pdbx_seq_one_letter_code
_entity_poly.pdbx_strand_id
1 'polypeptide(L)'
;MAPSIFSPRRILLGAASLLVAATECSATMTVPNSFLLQQIAETVSLPMYTWSANGTHTAKGYTSKDATTASVQGLHEDCENINLNKKIAVNFRSDVLGDGAIGYFYKCVNISHDTNKYWFTISSGNGSQIDELCDPNTKYPIVYDSQHNTWFIDEPFDCTQRTSPANFI
;
A
#
# COMPACT_ATOMS: atom_id res chain seq x y z
N MET A 1 -18.49 -52.50 62.10
CA MET A 1 -17.72 -52.97 60.92
C MET A 1 -17.83 -51.91 59.85
N ALA A 2 -16.69 -51.50 59.30
CA ALA A 2 -16.52 -50.42 58.33
C ALA A 2 -17.06 -50.84 56.93
N PRO A 3 -17.18 -49.93 55.92
CA PRO A 3 -16.02 -49.18 55.40
C PRO A 3 -16.26 -47.67 55.19
N SER A 4 -15.15 -46.94 55.28
CA SER A 4 -14.97 -45.54 54.86
C SER A 4 -14.87 -45.42 53.34
N ILE A 5 -15.35 -44.33 52.74
CA ILE A 5 -14.74 -43.74 51.54
C ILE A 5 -14.79 -42.20 51.65
N PHE A 6 -13.64 -41.60 51.36
CA PHE A 6 -13.24 -40.20 51.47
C PHE A 6 -14.15 -39.18 50.74
N SER A 7 -14.25 -37.97 51.30
CA SER A 7 -14.77 -36.75 50.67
C SER A 7 -13.91 -35.54 51.10
N PRO A 8 -13.81 -34.46 50.29
CA PRO A 8 -12.54 -33.79 50.02
C PRO A 8 -12.32 -32.52 50.86
N ARG A 9 -11.06 -32.15 51.08
CA ARG A 9 -10.74 -30.78 51.48
C ARG A 9 -9.45 -30.28 50.83
N ARG A 10 -9.68 -29.39 49.86
CA ARG A 10 -8.93 -28.17 49.55
C ARG A 10 -7.41 -28.31 49.39
N ILE A 11 -7.00 -28.25 48.13
CA ILE A 11 -5.76 -27.60 47.75
C ILE A 11 -6.15 -26.43 46.84
N LEU A 12 -6.10 -25.20 47.37
CA LEU A 12 -5.94 -24.01 46.55
C LEU A 12 -4.49 -24.06 46.04
N LEU A 13 -4.29 -24.26 44.75
CA LEU A 13 -3.10 -23.79 44.07
C LEU A 13 -3.53 -22.72 43.07
N GLY A 14 -3.03 -21.50 43.29
CA GLY A 14 -3.30 -20.34 42.46
C GLY A 14 -2.81 -20.57 41.04
N ALA A 15 -3.71 -20.31 40.09
CA ALA A 15 -3.31 -20.09 38.71
C ALA A 15 -2.69 -18.70 38.62
N ALA A 16 -1.36 -18.64 38.65
CA ALA A 16 -0.63 -17.45 38.21
C ALA A 16 -0.80 -17.35 36.68
N SER A 17 -1.68 -16.45 36.24
CA SER A 17 -1.83 -16.10 34.83
C SER A 17 -0.56 -15.41 34.35
N LEU A 18 0.29 -16.13 33.63
CA LEU A 18 1.39 -15.56 32.86
C LEU A 18 0.81 -14.82 31.65
N LEU A 19 0.68 -13.49 31.78
CA LEU A 19 0.56 -12.58 30.65
C LEU A 19 1.87 -12.63 29.87
N VAL A 20 1.90 -13.39 28.78
CA VAL A 20 2.95 -13.25 27.77
C VAL A 20 2.68 -11.93 27.05
N ALA A 21 3.45 -10.90 27.40
CA ALA A 21 3.58 -9.73 26.57
C ALA A 21 4.14 -10.18 25.22
N ALA A 22 3.35 -10.04 24.16
CA ALA A 22 3.87 -10.14 22.81
C ALA A 22 4.86 -8.99 22.63
N THR A 23 6.14 -9.26 22.80
CA THR A 23 7.19 -8.39 22.30
C THR A 23 7.07 -8.38 20.79
N GLU A 24 6.49 -7.31 20.25
CA GLU A 24 6.62 -6.99 18.84
C GLU A 24 8.12 -6.86 18.55
N CYS A 25 8.69 -7.91 17.96
CA CYS A 25 9.95 -7.77 17.24
C CYS A 25 9.67 -6.84 16.06
N SER A 26 9.80 -5.53 16.26
CA SER A 26 10.08 -4.62 15.16
C SER A 26 11.45 -5.03 14.62
N ALA A 27 11.46 -5.95 13.68
CA ALA A 27 12.61 -6.17 12.83
C ALA A 27 12.88 -4.82 12.15
N THR A 28 13.95 -4.15 12.57
CA THR A 28 14.51 -3.04 11.81
C THR A 28 14.85 -3.62 10.44
N MET A 29 14.01 -3.37 9.45
CA MET A 29 14.29 -3.76 8.07
C MET A 29 15.41 -2.85 7.58
N THR A 30 16.64 -3.28 7.75
CA THR A 30 17.77 -2.68 7.05
C THR A 30 17.57 -2.99 5.58
N VAL A 31 17.17 -1.99 4.78
CA VAL A 31 17.19 -2.13 3.32
C VAL A 31 18.63 -2.45 2.94
N PRO A 32 18.91 -3.61 2.34
CA PRO A 32 20.28 -3.93 1.96
C PRO A 32 20.77 -2.89 0.95
N ASN A 33 21.93 -2.28 1.19
CA ASN A 33 22.68 -1.59 0.13
C ASN A 33 23.12 -2.66 -0.88
N SER A 34 22.24 -2.93 -1.84
CA SER A 34 22.37 -3.99 -2.84
C SER A 34 22.65 -3.36 -4.19
N PHE A 35 23.70 -3.83 -4.87
CA PHE A 35 24.01 -3.41 -6.24
C PHE A 35 22.81 -3.61 -7.18
N LEU A 36 22.02 -4.67 -6.99
CA LEU A 36 20.79 -4.90 -7.76
C LEU A 36 19.77 -3.79 -7.53
N LEU A 37 19.53 -3.40 -6.27
CA LEU A 37 18.57 -2.35 -5.94
C LEU A 37 19.04 -0.98 -6.44
N GLN A 38 20.35 -0.73 -6.42
CA GLN A 38 20.95 0.46 -7.01
C GLN A 38 20.73 0.51 -8.53
N GLN A 39 21.02 -0.57 -9.26
CA GLN A 39 20.78 -0.63 -10.71
C GLN A 39 19.30 -0.43 -11.07
N ILE A 40 18.37 -0.98 -10.28
CA ILE A 40 16.93 -0.77 -10.46
C ILE A 40 16.59 0.71 -10.22
N ALA A 41 17.07 1.30 -9.13
CA ALA A 41 16.85 2.70 -8.80
C ALA A 41 17.36 3.63 -9.92
N GLU A 42 18.55 3.39 -10.45
CA GLU A 42 19.12 4.15 -11.56
C GLU A 42 18.29 3.99 -12.85
N THR A 43 17.84 2.77 -13.17
CA THR A 43 17.02 2.49 -14.36
C THR A 43 15.69 3.25 -14.34
N VAL A 44 15.09 3.41 -13.16
CA VAL A 44 13.84 4.16 -12.98
C VAL A 44 14.06 5.62 -12.59
N SER A 45 15.33 6.08 -12.57
CA SER A 45 15.71 7.44 -12.16
C SER A 45 15.21 7.84 -10.77
N LEU A 46 15.20 6.89 -9.83
CA LEU A 46 14.85 7.16 -8.44
C LEU A 46 15.93 8.05 -7.80
N PRO A 47 15.58 9.22 -7.24
CA PRO A 47 16.56 10.08 -6.58
C PRO A 47 17.23 9.38 -5.39
N MET A 48 18.48 9.75 -5.08
CA MET A 48 19.21 9.20 -3.92
C MET A 48 18.55 9.56 -2.58
N TYR A 49 17.89 10.71 -2.53
CA TYR A 49 17.20 11.24 -1.34
C TYR A 49 15.75 11.49 -1.69
N THR A 50 14.85 10.71 -1.11
CA THR A 50 13.43 10.78 -1.43
C THR A 50 12.57 10.86 -0.19
N TRP A 51 11.51 11.65 -0.29
CA TRP A 51 10.35 11.47 0.54
C TRP A 51 9.54 10.29 0.00
N SER A 52 9.00 9.49 0.90
CA SER A 52 8.20 8.32 0.52
C SER A 52 6.92 8.25 1.34
N ALA A 53 5.89 7.65 0.75
CA ALA A 53 4.68 7.25 1.44
C ALA A 53 4.24 5.87 0.97
N ASN A 54 3.56 5.13 1.84
CA ASN A 54 2.85 3.91 1.47
C ASN A 54 1.43 3.93 2.01
N GLY A 55 0.60 3.05 1.47
CA GLY A 55 -0.78 2.92 1.90
C GLY A 55 -1.65 2.24 0.87
N THR A 56 -2.92 2.64 0.82
CA THR A 56 -3.88 2.13 -0.15
C THR A 56 -4.64 3.23 -0.84
N HIS A 57 -5.12 2.97 -2.05
CA HIS A 57 -6.11 3.84 -2.70
C HIS A 57 -7.09 2.98 -3.47
N THR A 58 -8.21 3.58 -3.83
CA THR A 58 -9.23 2.98 -4.68
C THR A 58 -9.30 3.75 -5.99
N ALA A 59 -9.55 3.05 -7.08
CA ALA A 59 -9.79 3.68 -8.37
C ALA A 59 -11.01 3.06 -9.02
N LYS A 60 -11.81 3.90 -9.68
CA LYS A 60 -12.96 3.47 -10.48
C LYS A 60 -12.61 3.47 -11.95
N GLY A 61 -13.11 2.48 -12.68
CA GLY A 61 -12.82 2.28 -14.11
C GLY A 61 -14.07 2.34 -14.96
N TYR A 62 -14.00 3.07 -16.08
CA TYR A 62 -15.12 3.34 -16.97
C TYR A 62 -14.79 3.13 -18.44
N THR A 63 -15.80 2.86 -19.26
CA THR A 63 -15.65 2.70 -20.71
C THR A 63 -15.44 4.03 -21.43
N SER A 64 -15.77 5.15 -20.79
CA SER A 64 -15.73 6.49 -21.36
C SER A 64 -15.44 7.55 -20.29
N LYS A 65 -14.99 8.72 -20.75
CA LYS A 65 -14.61 9.86 -19.87
C LYS A 65 -15.78 10.46 -19.08
N ASP A 66 -17.02 10.21 -19.49
CA ASP A 66 -18.21 10.66 -18.77
C ASP A 66 -18.51 9.87 -17.49
N ALA A 67 -17.76 8.78 -17.25
CA ALA A 67 -17.85 7.94 -16.05
C ALA A 67 -19.25 7.36 -15.77
N THR A 68 -19.99 7.01 -16.82
CA THR A 68 -21.36 6.49 -16.69
C THR A 68 -21.43 4.97 -16.65
N THR A 69 -20.56 4.30 -17.38
CA THR A 69 -20.56 2.83 -17.54
C THR A 69 -19.23 2.24 -17.07
N ALA A 70 -19.28 1.31 -16.13
CA ALA A 70 -18.08 0.68 -15.59
C ALA A 70 -17.38 -0.21 -16.62
N SER A 71 -16.06 -0.12 -16.69
CA SER A 71 -15.22 -1.02 -17.48
C SER A 71 -14.78 -2.20 -16.63
N VAL A 72 -15.70 -3.15 -16.43
CA VAL A 72 -15.46 -4.34 -15.59
C VAL A 72 -14.25 -5.13 -16.09
N GLN A 73 -14.13 -5.32 -17.41
CA GLN A 73 -13.03 -6.06 -18.00
C GLN A 73 -11.69 -5.33 -17.82
N GLY A 74 -11.62 -4.02 -18.09
CA GLY A 74 -10.37 -3.29 -17.95
C GLY A 74 -9.90 -3.15 -16.51
N LEU A 75 -10.83 -3.02 -15.55
CA LEU A 75 -10.53 -3.11 -14.12
C LEU A 75 -9.95 -4.48 -13.75
N HIS A 76 -10.55 -5.56 -14.25
CA HIS A 76 -10.07 -6.91 -13.98
C HIS A 76 -8.66 -7.12 -14.53
N GLU A 77 -8.42 -6.74 -15.80
CA GLU A 77 -7.12 -6.87 -16.46
C GLU A 77 -6.02 -6.05 -15.77
N ASP A 78 -6.30 -4.80 -15.38
CA ASP A 78 -5.34 -3.98 -14.62
C ASP A 78 -4.98 -4.62 -13.27
N CYS A 79 -5.98 -5.15 -12.56
CA CYS A 79 -5.79 -5.77 -11.26
C CYS A 79 -4.96 -7.07 -11.35
N GLU A 80 -5.25 -7.92 -12.33
CA GLU A 80 -4.48 -9.13 -12.63
C GLU A 80 -3.05 -8.78 -13.01
N ASN A 81 -2.85 -7.78 -13.87
CA ASN A 81 -1.52 -7.33 -14.29
C ASN A 81 -0.68 -6.82 -13.12
N ILE A 82 -1.28 -6.04 -12.20
CA ILE A 82 -0.58 -5.57 -10.99
C ILE A 82 -0.26 -6.73 -10.05
N ASN A 83 -1.15 -7.70 -9.89
CA ASN A 83 -0.87 -8.85 -9.02
C ASN A 83 0.22 -9.75 -9.59
N LEU A 84 0.24 -9.96 -10.90
CA LEU A 84 1.23 -10.78 -11.59
C LEU A 84 2.59 -10.09 -11.72
N ASN A 85 2.62 -8.89 -12.28
CA ASN A 85 3.86 -8.21 -12.71
C ASN A 85 4.31 -7.10 -11.76
N LYS A 86 3.39 -6.62 -10.91
CA LYS A 86 3.51 -5.32 -10.22
C LYS A 86 3.59 -4.19 -11.25
N LYS A 87 3.60 -2.95 -10.79
CA LYS A 87 3.69 -1.78 -11.68
C LYS A 87 4.62 -0.75 -11.08
N ILE A 88 5.58 -0.29 -11.88
CA ILE A 88 6.33 0.93 -11.61
C ILE A 88 5.79 2.00 -12.56
N ALA A 89 5.25 3.07 -12.00
CA ALA A 89 4.75 4.22 -12.74
C ALA A 89 5.72 5.39 -12.53
N VAL A 90 6.47 5.74 -13.57
CA VAL A 90 7.32 6.94 -13.58
C VAL A 90 6.46 8.15 -13.94
N ASN A 91 6.70 9.29 -13.30
CA ASN A 91 5.85 10.50 -13.39
C ASN A 91 4.40 10.19 -13.01
N PHE A 92 4.23 9.43 -11.92
CA PHE A 92 2.94 9.04 -11.40
C PHE A 92 2.08 10.28 -11.12
N ARG A 93 0.91 10.33 -11.76
CA ARG A 93 -0.05 11.45 -11.65
C ARG A 93 0.58 12.82 -11.85
N SER A 94 1.44 12.98 -12.85
CA SER A 94 2.05 14.28 -13.15
C SER A 94 1.03 15.37 -13.51
N ASP A 95 -0.19 14.99 -13.87
CA ASP A 95 -1.35 15.87 -14.02
C ASP A 95 -1.80 16.57 -12.73
N VAL A 96 -1.42 16.03 -11.56
CA VAL A 96 -1.74 16.57 -10.22
C VAL A 96 -0.48 16.91 -9.43
N LEU A 97 0.49 16.00 -9.40
CA LEU A 97 1.70 16.11 -8.57
C LEU A 97 2.86 16.83 -9.28
N GLY A 98 2.75 17.04 -10.59
CA GLY A 98 3.90 17.38 -11.43
C GLY A 98 4.86 16.19 -11.63
N ASP A 99 5.93 16.42 -12.39
CA ASP A 99 6.87 15.35 -12.76
C ASP A 99 7.73 14.86 -11.58
N GLY A 100 8.25 13.64 -11.69
CA GLY A 100 9.25 13.09 -10.78
C GLY A 100 8.73 12.20 -9.65
N ALA A 101 7.42 12.14 -9.42
CA ALA A 101 6.84 11.12 -8.53
C ALA A 101 6.94 9.73 -9.19
N ILE A 102 7.44 8.74 -8.44
CA ILE A 102 7.56 7.35 -8.91
C ILE A 102 6.72 6.47 -7.98
N GLY A 103 5.76 5.75 -8.57
CA GLY A 103 4.88 4.85 -7.85
C GLY A 103 5.18 3.38 -8.08
N TYR A 104 5.12 2.59 -7.02
CA TYR A 104 5.19 1.14 -7.07
C TYR A 104 3.90 0.53 -6.53
N PHE A 105 3.15 -0.17 -7.38
CA PHE A 105 1.91 -0.85 -7.04
C PHE A 105 2.14 -2.35 -7.04
N TYR A 106 1.91 -3.00 -5.91
CA TYR A 106 2.35 -4.39 -5.70
C TYR A 106 1.22 -5.37 -5.38
N LYS A 107 0.01 -4.86 -5.16
CA LYS A 107 -1.18 -5.66 -4.89
C LYS A 107 -2.41 -4.90 -5.35
N CYS A 108 -3.37 -5.63 -5.91
CA CYS A 108 -4.70 -5.14 -6.24
C CYS A 108 -5.77 -6.15 -5.81
N VAL A 109 -6.94 -5.66 -5.41
CA VAL A 109 -8.15 -6.45 -5.20
C VAL A 109 -9.33 -5.71 -5.83
N ASN A 110 -10.16 -6.40 -6.61
CA ASN A 110 -11.45 -5.87 -7.04
C ASN A 110 -12.43 -5.91 -5.86
N ILE A 111 -12.96 -4.74 -5.46
CA ILE A 111 -13.79 -4.60 -4.26
C ILE A 111 -15.26 -4.29 -4.58
N SER A 112 -15.56 -3.90 -5.83
CA SER A 112 -16.91 -3.74 -6.35
C SER A 112 -16.92 -3.90 -7.87
N HIS A 113 -18.11 -3.86 -8.46
CA HIS A 113 -18.32 -3.90 -9.91
C HIS A 113 -17.50 -2.85 -10.69
N ASP A 114 -17.24 -1.69 -10.11
CA ASP A 114 -16.59 -0.55 -10.77
C ASP A 114 -15.32 -0.08 -10.08
N THR A 115 -14.88 -0.73 -9.00
CA THR A 115 -13.80 -0.23 -8.13
C THR A 115 -12.76 -1.30 -7.82
N ASN A 116 -11.50 -0.95 -8.02
CA ASN A 116 -10.34 -1.68 -7.52
C ASN A 116 -9.72 -0.98 -6.31
N LYS A 117 -9.13 -1.76 -5.41
CA LYS A 117 -8.28 -1.29 -4.32
C LYS A 117 -6.84 -1.73 -4.56
N TYR A 118 -5.91 -0.79 -4.41
CA TYR A 118 -4.49 -0.99 -4.66
C TYR A 118 -3.66 -0.71 -3.41
N TRP A 119 -2.54 -1.41 -3.29
CA TRP A 119 -1.50 -1.11 -2.31
C TRP A 119 -0.29 -0.53 -3.04
N PHE A 120 0.24 0.55 -2.49
CA PHE A 120 1.28 1.34 -3.14
C PHE A 120 2.40 1.73 -2.18
N THR A 121 3.55 2.01 -2.79
CA THR A 121 4.60 2.86 -2.23
C THR A 121 4.93 3.92 -3.28
N ILE A 122 4.83 5.20 -2.94
CA ILE A 122 5.29 6.32 -3.78
C ILE A 122 6.58 6.88 -3.21
N SER A 123 7.47 7.31 -4.10
CA SER A 123 8.68 8.04 -3.78
C SER A 123 8.80 9.30 -4.64
N SER A 124 9.35 10.37 -4.08
CA SER A 124 9.59 11.62 -4.78
C SER A 124 10.81 12.35 -4.23
N GLY A 125 11.52 13.05 -5.12
CA GLY A 125 12.55 14.04 -4.76
C GLY A 125 11.99 15.40 -4.30
N ASN A 126 10.67 15.51 -4.05
CA ASN A 126 10.02 16.69 -3.53
C ASN A 126 8.96 16.32 -2.47
N GLY A 127 9.16 16.76 -1.23
CA GLY A 127 8.27 16.48 -0.11
C GLY A 127 6.84 16.98 -0.32
N SER A 128 6.65 18.10 -1.04
CA SER A 128 5.32 18.64 -1.30
C SER A 128 4.47 17.74 -2.18
N GLN A 129 5.08 16.91 -3.04
CA GLN A 129 4.34 15.92 -3.84
C GLN A 129 3.80 14.80 -2.96
N ILE A 130 4.53 14.42 -1.91
CA ILE A 130 4.06 13.44 -0.93
C ILE A 130 3.00 14.06 -0.01
N ASP A 131 3.13 15.35 0.34
CA ASP A 131 2.09 16.07 1.07
C ASP A 131 0.78 16.12 0.26
N GLU A 132 0.84 16.52 -1.01
CA GLU A 132 -0.33 16.57 -1.91
C GLU A 132 -0.92 15.17 -2.13
N LEU A 133 -0.10 14.15 -2.39
CA LEU A 133 -0.59 12.77 -2.53
C LEU A 133 -1.42 12.32 -1.32
N CYS A 134 -0.93 12.63 -0.12
CA CYS A 134 -1.51 12.18 1.14
C CYS A 134 -2.58 13.15 1.71
N ASP A 135 -2.90 14.25 1.03
CA ASP A 135 -4.01 15.11 1.43
C ASP A 135 -5.34 14.45 1.03
N PRO A 136 -6.25 14.16 1.98
CA PRO A 136 -7.54 13.56 1.67
C PRO A 136 -8.44 14.46 0.79
N ASN A 137 -8.10 15.73 0.63
CA ASN A 137 -8.83 16.68 -0.20
C ASN A 137 -8.35 16.71 -1.65
N THR A 138 -7.20 16.12 -1.98
CA THR A 138 -6.66 16.11 -3.34
C THR A 138 -7.64 15.46 -4.30
N LYS A 139 -7.82 16.12 -5.44
CA LYS A 139 -8.76 15.70 -6.49
C LYS A 139 -7.99 15.25 -7.71
N TYR A 140 -8.40 14.10 -8.20
CA TYR A 140 -7.79 13.46 -9.34
C TYR A 140 -8.76 13.52 -10.52
N PRO A 141 -8.33 14.02 -11.69
CA PRO A 141 -9.17 13.94 -12.89
C PRO A 141 -9.27 12.51 -13.40
N ILE A 142 -10.30 12.28 -14.23
CA ILE A 142 -10.43 11.05 -15.03
C ILE A 142 -9.35 11.02 -16.11
N VAL A 143 -8.56 9.96 -16.14
CA VAL A 143 -7.45 9.73 -17.09
C VAL A 143 -7.70 8.48 -17.92
N TYR A 144 -7.24 8.47 -19.16
CA TYR A 144 -7.37 7.29 -20.02
C TYR A 144 -6.12 6.42 -19.91
N ASP A 145 -6.33 5.14 -19.64
CA ASP A 145 -5.33 4.10 -19.74
C ASP A 145 -5.51 3.33 -21.04
N SER A 146 -4.56 3.52 -21.96
CA SER A 146 -4.55 2.85 -23.24
C SER A 146 -4.28 1.35 -23.15
N GLN A 147 -3.62 0.87 -22.09
CA GLN A 147 -3.26 -0.55 -21.95
C GLN A 147 -4.51 -1.42 -21.76
N HIS A 148 -5.45 -0.95 -20.94
CA HIS A 148 -6.68 -1.68 -20.60
C HIS A 148 -7.93 -1.04 -21.23
N ASN A 149 -7.76 -0.09 -22.17
CA ASN A 149 -8.83 0.66 -22.82
C ASN A 149 -9.88 1.17 -21.81
N THR A 150 -9.42 1.80 -20.73
CA THR A 150 -10.25 2.13 -19.58
C THR A 150 -9.96 3.54 -19.07
N TRP A 151 -11.01 4.27 -18.73
CA TRP A 151 -10.93 5.58 -18.10
C TRP A 151 -10.96 5.42 -16.59
N PHE A 152 -9.90 5.85 -15.90
CA PHE A 152 -9.76 5.71 -14.46
C PHE A 152 -9.95 7.03 -13.74
N ILE A 153 -10.59 6.99 -12.58
CA ILE A 153 -10.53 8.05 -11.56
C ILE A 153 -10.03 7.45 -10.27
N ASP A 154 -8.94 8.02 -9.76
CA ASP A 154 -8.43 7.67 -8.44
C ASP A 154 -9.23 8.43 -7.37
N GLU A 155 -9.64 7.71 -6.33
CA GLU A 155 -10.10 8.32 -5.09
C GLU A 155 -8.87 8.75 -4.25
N PRO A 156 -9.03 9.64 -3.24
CA PRO A 156 -7.91 10.09 -2.42
C PRO A 156 -7.08 8.95 -1.84
N PHE A 157 -5.76 9.14 -1.78
CA PHE A 157 -4.83 8.12 -1.32
C PHE A 157 -4.83 8.09 0.22
N ASP A 158 -5.02 6.90 0.78
CA ASP A 158 -4.93 6.66 2.22
C ASP A 158 -3.49 6.29 2.58
N CYS A 159 -2.68 7.30 2.89
CA CYS A 159 -1.29 7.14 3.31
C CYS A 159 -1.20 6.73 4.78
N THR A 160 -0.67 5.53 5.04
CA THR A 160 -0.50 4.99 6.41
C THR A 160 0.87 5.23 6.99
N GLN A 161 1.88 5.42 6.13
CA GLN A 161 3.26 5.71 6.56
C GLN A 161 3.87 6.75 5.64
N ARG A 162 4.67 7.65 6.24
CA ARG A 162 5.45 8.65 5.55
C ARG A 162 6.87 8.65 6.09
N THR A 163 7.84 8.82 5.21
CA THR A 163 9.26 8.85 5.56
C THR A 163 9.93 10.01 4.84
N SER A 164 10.67 10.83 5.57
CA SER A 164 11.56 11.85 4.99
C SER A 164 12.86 11.20 4.51
N PRO A 165 13.62 11.85 3.60
CA PRO A 165 14.96 11.39 3.29
C PRO A 165 15.76 11.16 4.57
N ALA A 166 16.38 10.00 4.70
CA ALA A 166 17.32 9.77 5.78
C ALA A 166 18.54 10.67 5.52
N ASN A 167 18.86 11.54 6.48
CA ASN A 167 20.18 12.16 6.52
C ASN A 167 21.17 11.04 6.84
N PHE A 168 21.69 10.38 5.82
CA PHE A 168 22.88 9.56 5.99
C PHE A 168 24.05 10.54 6.22
N ILE A 169 24.37 10.77 7.51
CA ILE A 169 25.63 11.38 7.95
C ILE A 169 26.69 10.28 7.94
#